data_AF-A0A7H8PXW6-F1
#
_entry.id   AF-A0A7H8PXW6-F1
#
_cell.length_a   1.000
_cell.length_b   1.000
_cell.length_c   1.000
_cell.angle_alpha   90.00
_cell.angle_beta   90.00
_cell.angle_gamma   90.00
#
_symmetry.space_group_name_H-M   'P 1'
#
loop_
_entity.id
_entity.type
_entity.pdbx_description
1 polymer ?
#
loop_
_entity_poly.entity_id
_entity_poly.type
_entity_poly.pdbx_seq_one_letter_code
_entity_poly.pdbx_strand_id
1 'polypeptide(L)'
;MNEGTLALLVPFGFFLLIGTSLWMVLYFRNKRALEVQQTVRMAMENGMQLSPELIEQMGASNKPHPLKDVRRGIVWIAVAAGMALFGYCVPDPSNHAFFAILAIAALPLAIGLGYLAMHRFTHTQVA
;
A
#
# COMPACT_ATOMS: atom_id res chain seq x y z
N MET A 1 31.73 -12.06 -16.30
CA MET A 1 30.28 -12.33 -16.39
C MET A 1 29.81 -11.69 -17.67
N ASN A 2 29.27 -12.48 -18.61
CA ASN A 2 28.97 -12.00 -19.96
C ASN A 2 27.69 -11.13 -19.90
N GLU A 3 27.59 -10.11 -20.74
CA GLU A 3 26.42 -9.20 -20.77
C GLU A 3 25.09 -9.94 -20.93
N GLY A 4 25.09 -11.05 -21.68
CA GLY A 4 23.92 -11.91 -21.83
C GLY A 4 23.47 -12.58 -20.53
N THR A 5 24.39 -12.91 -19.62
CA THR A 5 24.05 -13.46 -18.29
C THR A 5 23.42 -12.40 -17.39
N LEU A 6 23.89 -11.15 -17.48
CA LEU A 6 23.33 -10.02 -16.74
C LEU A 6 21.91 -9.70 -17.20
N ALA A 7 21.67 -9.61 -18.51
CA ALA A 7 20.34 -9.35 -19.07
C ALA A 7 19.29 -10.40 -18.64
N LEU A 8 19.71 -11.66 -18.50
CA LEU A 8 18.85 -12.75 -18.05
C LEU A 8 18.49 -12.68 -16.56
N LEU A 9 19.34 -12.09 -15.72
CA LEU A 9 19.13 -11.98 -14.27
C LEU A 9 18.24 -10.79 -13.88
N VAL A 10 18.17 -9.73 -14.70
CA VAL A 10 17.39 -8.51 -14.41
C VAL A 10 15.91 -8.81 -14.11
N PRO A 11 15.18 -9.61 -14.90
CA PRO A 11 13.77 -9.92 -14.63
C PRO A 11 13.58 -10.67 -13.31
N PHE A 12 14.46 -11.64 -13.01
CA PHE A 12 14.37 -12.40 -11.76
C PHE A 12 14.59 -11.50 -10.53
N GLY A 13 15.55 -10.58 -10.61
CA GLY A 13 15.78 -9.60 -9.55
C GLY A 13 14.55 -8.71 -9.32
N PHE A 14 13.91 -8.24 -10.39
CA PHE A 14 12.69 -7.44 -10.31
C PHE A 14 11.52 -8.19 -9.65
N PHE A 15 11.25 -9.42 -10.08
CA PHE A 15 10.17 -10.23 -9.51
C PHE A 15 10.44 -10.64 -8.06
N LEU A 16 11.68 -10.97 -7.71
CA LEU A 16 12.07 -11.25 -6.31
C LEU A 16 11.82 -10.04 -5.42
N LEU A 17 12.24 -8.85 -5.85
CA LEU A 17 12.09 -7.62 -5.05
C LEU A 17 10.62 -7.31 -4.80
N ILE A 18 9.78 -7.39 -5.84
CA ILE A 18 8.32 -7.21 -5.70
C ILE A 18 7.72 -8.29 -4.82
N GLY A 19 8.05 -9.56 -5.07
CA GLY A 19 7.52 -10.70 -4.33
C GLY A 19 7.85 -10.63 -2.84
N THR A 20 9.11 -10.35 -2.49
CA THR A 20 9.55 -10.18 -1.10
C THR A 20 8.90 -8.98 -0.43
N SER A 21 8.76 -7.84 -1.13
CA SER A 21 8.09 -6.65 -0.58
C SER A 21 6.62 -6.93 -0.23
N LEU A 22 5.87 -7.55 -1.15
CA LEU A 22 4.48 -7.94 -0.93
C LEU A 22 4.35 -8.96 0.20
N TRP A 23 5.20 -9.99 0.20
CA TRP A 23 5.22 -11.01 1.24
C TRP A 23 5.48 -10.41 2.62
N MET A 24 6.45 -9.49 2.72
CA MET A 24 6.79 -8.81 3.97
C MET A 24 5.61 -7.99 4.52
N VAL A 25 4.95 -7.20 3.67
CA VAL A 25 3.76 -6.42 4.07
C VAL A 25 2.64 -7.33 4.57
N LEU A 26 2.35 -8.42 3.85
CA LEU A 26 1.31 -9.38 4.22
C LEU A 26 1.66 -10.11 5.53
N TYR A 27 2.92 -10.53 5.68
CA TYR A 27 3.43 -11.21 6.87
C TYR A 27 3.27 -10.33 8.11
N PHE A 28 3.74 -9.08 8.07
CA PHE A 28 3.61 -8.17 9.21
C PHE A 28 2.15 -7.79 9.51
N ARG A 29 1.30 -7.68 8.49
CA ARG A 29 -0.13 -7.44 8.70
C ARG A 29 -0.79 -8.62 9.42
N ASN A 30 -0.47 -9.85 9.01
CA ASN A 30 -1.01 -11.06 9.64
C ASN A 30 -0.50 -11.22 11.08
N LYS A 31 0.79 -10.97 11.31
CA LYS A 31 1.40 -11.05 12.64
C LYS A 31 0.73 -10.11 13.64
N ARG A 32 0.47 -8.86 13.26
CA ARG A 32 -0.24 -7.88 14.11
C ARG A 32 -1.65 -8.33 14.48
N ALA A 33 -2.38 -8.93 13.54
CA ALA A 33 -3.74 -9.42 13.80
C ALA A 33 -3.74 -10.59 14.80
N LEU A 34 -2.76 -11.50 14.67
CA LEU A 34 -2.60 -12.64 15.57
C LEU A 34 -2.20 -12.21 16.99
N GLU A 35 -1.27 -11.26 17.13
CA GLU A 35 -0.83 -10.75 18.44
C GLU A 35 -1.97 -10.09 19.22
N VAL A 36 -2.87 -9.36 18.55
CA VAL A 36 -4.06 -8.77 19.17
C VAL A 36 -5.00 -9.86 19.69
N GLN A 37 -5.26 -10.90 18.89
CA GLN A 37 -6.12 -12.02 19.30
C GLN A 37 -5.54 -12.82 20.48
N GLN A 38 -4.22 -13.04 20.49
CA GLN A 38 -3.53 -13.70 21.59
C GLN A 38 -3.64 -12.89 22.89
N THR A 39 -3.47 -11.57 22.81
CA THR A 39 -3.64 -10.67 23.96
C THR A 39 -5.06 -10.72 24.51
N VAL A 40 -6.07 -10.69 23.65
CA VAL A 40 -7.49 -10.83 24.04
C VAL A 40 -7.75 -12.18 24.72
N ARG A 41 -7.20 -13.27 24.17
CA ARG A 41 -7.35 -14.61 24.75
C ARG A 41 -6.73 -14.72 26.14
N MET A 42 -5.52 -14.17 26.31
CA MET A 42 -4.83 -14.13 27.60
C MET A 42 -5.59 -13.25 28.62
N ALA A 43 -6.20 -12.16 28.19
CA ALA A 43 -7.04 -11.33 29.06
C ALA A 43 -8.33 -12.05 29.49
N MET A 44 -8.95 -12.84 28.61
CA MET A 44 -10.12 -13.68 28.95
C MET A 44 -9.77 -14.82 29.92
N GLU A 45 -8.63 -15.49 29.72
CA GLU A 45 -8.18 -16.61 30.57
C GLU A 45 -7.81 -16.18 32.00
N ASN A 46 -7.33 -14.93 32.18
CA ASN A 46 -6.99 -14.37 33.50
C ASN A 46 -8.22 -13.91 34.31
N GLY A 47 -9.45 -14.14 33.84
CA GLY A 47 -10.66 -13.83 34.59
C GLY A 47 -10.96 -12.33 34.73
N MET A 48 -10.27 -11.46 33.99
CA MET A 48 -10.71 -10.07 33.85
C MET A 48 -12.07 -10.08 33.15
N GLN A 49 -13.11 -9.59 33.84
CA GLN A 49 -14.34 -9.21 33.19
C GLN A 49 -13.99 -8.07 32.25
N LEU A 50 -13.77 -8.38 30.98
CA LEU A 50 -13.56 -7.38 29.93
C LEU A 50 -14.79 -6.47 29.99
N SER A 51 -14.64 -5.27 30.57
CA SER A 51 -15.75 -4.32 30.57
C SER A 51 -16.13 -4.09 29.10
N PRO A 52 -17.43 -4.00 28.77
CA PRO A 52 -17.89 -3.81 27.40
C PRO A 52 -17.15 -2.69 26.65
N GLU A 53 -16.68 -1.68 27.37
CA GLU A 53 -15.89 -0.55 26.87
C GLU A 53 -14.55 -0.96 26.24
N LEU A 54 -13.84 -1.98 26.75
CA LEU A 54 -12.56 -2.43 26.17
C LEU A 54 -12.76 -3.30 24.93
N ILE A 55 -13.83 -4.09 24.90
CA ILE A 55 -14.23 -4.84 23.69
C ILE A 55 -14.65 -3.86 22.61
N GLU A 56 -15.38 -2.81 22.98
CA GLU A 56 -15.78 -1.75 22.07
C GLU A 56 -14.58 -0.90 21.63
N GLN A 57 -13.61 -0.61 22.49
CA GLN A 57 -12.37 0.06 22.07
C GLN A 57 -11.50 -0.83 21.17
N MET A 58 -11.41 -2.14 21.41
CA MET A 58 -10.66 -3.05 20.54
C MET A 58 -11.38 -3.35 19.21
N GLY A 59 -12.71 -3.42 19.23
CA GLY A 59 -13.55 -3.61 18.03
C GLY A 59 -13.76 -2.33 17.22
N ALA A 60 -13.90 -1.17 17.87
CA ALA A 60 -14.12 0.13 17.26
C ALA A 60 -12.81 0.90 16.94
N SER A 61 -11.67 0.55 17.54
CA SER A 61 -10.36 1.11 17.14
C SER A 61 -9.96 0.70 15.72
N ASN A 62 -10.69 -0.23 15.09
CA ASN A 62 -10.50 -0.54 13.68
C ASN A 62 -11.30 0.37 12.73
N LYS A 63 -12.02 1.39 13.26
CA LYS A 63 -12.60 2.44 12.42
C LYS A 63 -11.44 3.12 11.68
N PRO A 64 -11.33 2.93 10.35
CA PRO A 64 -10.26 3.55 9.61
C PRO A 64 -10.32 5.06 9.83
N HIS A 65 -9.20 5.66 10.21
CA HIS A 65 -9.10 7.11 10.37
C HIS A 65 -9.74 7.81 9.14
N PRO A 66 -10.57 8.85 9.30
CA PRO A 66 -11.32 9.45 8.19
C PRO A 66 -10.41 9.95 7.05
N LEU A 67 -9.18 10.35 7.38
CA LEU A 67 -8.15 10.76 6.42
C LEU A 67 -7.25 9.61 5.89
N LYS A 68 -7.48 8.36 6.30
CA LYS A 68 -6.63 7.22 5.89
C LYS A 68 -6.64 7.04 4.38
N ASP A 69 -7.80 7.22 3.76
CA ASP A 69 -7.98 7.07 2.32
C ASP A 69 -7.35 8.26 1.57
N VAL A 70 -7.46 9.48 2.09
CA VAL A 70 -6.75 10.66 1.54
C VAL A 70 -5.25 10.45 1.55
N ARG A 71 -4.69 10.01 2.68
CA ARG A 71 -3.24 9.80 2.80
C ARG A 71 -2.77 8.75 1.80
N ARG A 72 -3.53 7.66 1.64
CA ARG A 72 -3.24 6.63 0.63
C ARG A 72 -3.33 7.19 -0.79
N GLY A 73 -4.36 7.97 -1.08
CA GLY A 73 -4.53 8.63 -2.38
C GLY A 73 -3.37 9.53 -2.75
N ILE A 74 -2.96 10.41 -1.83
CA ILE A 74 -1.82 11.33 -2.03
C ILE A 74 -0.52 10.56 -2.25
N VAL A 75 -0.26 9.50 -1.48
CA VAL A 75 0.94 8.66 -1.66
C VAL A 75 0.97 8.04 -3.05
N TRP A 76 -0.15 7.51 -3.54
CA TRP A 76 -0.23 6.92 -4.88
C TRP A 76 -0.05 7.94 -6.01
N ILE A 77 -0.60 9.16 -5.86
CA ILE A 77 -0.37 10.26 -6.81
C ILE A 77 1.12 10.68 -6.81
N ALA A 78 1.74 10.76 -5.64
CA ALA A 78 3.17 11.09 -5.52
C ALA A 78 4.06 10.02 -6.19
N VAL A 79 3.71 8.74 -6.06
CA VAL A 79 4.41 7.65 -6.76
C VAL A 79 4.27 7.80 -8.28
N ALA A 80 3.06 8.07 -8.78
CA ALA A 80 2.84 8.30 -10.22
C ALA A 80 3.64 9.50 -10.74
N ALA A 81 3.66 10.60 -9.99
CA ALA A 81 4.46 11.78 -10.32
C ALA A 81 5.97 11.48 -10.32
N GLY A 82 6.44 10.73 -9.33
CA GLY A 82 7.84 10.28 -9.26
C GLY A 82 8.23 9.40 -10.45
N MET A 83 7.34 8.51 -10.90
CA MET A 83 7.55 7.70 -12.11
C MET A 83 7.60 8.56 -13.38
N ALA A 84 6.70 9.52 -13.52
CA ALA A 84 6.72 10.45 -14.66
C ALA A 84 8.03 11.26 -14.70
N LEU A 85 8.49 11.78 -13.55
CA LEU A 85 9.77 12.46 -13.43
C LEU A 85 10.95 11.55 -13.75
N PHE A 86 10.89 10.29 -13.30
CA PHE A 86 11.92 9.30 -13.63
C PHE A 86 12.01 9.09 -15.14
N GLY A 87 10.87 8.92 -15.83
CA GLY A 87 10.84 8.79 -17.28
C GLY A 87 11.38 10.02 -18.01
N TYR A 88 11.14 11.23 -17.48
CA TYR A 88 11.68 12.46 -18.05
C TYR A 88 13.22 12.54 -17.96
N CYS A 89 13.80 11.94 -16.93
CA CYS A 89 15.26 11.88 -16.75
C CYS A 89 15.94 10.77 -17.57
N VAL A 90 15.17 9.89 -18.25
CA VAL A 90 15.75 8.83 -19.09
C VAL A 90 16.16 9.41 -20.45
N PRO A 91 17.45 9.34 -20.84
CA PRO A 91 17.90 9.81 -22.14
C PRO A 91 17.39 8.88 -23.24
N ASP A 92 16.39 9.32 -23.99
CA ASP A 92 15.85 8.61 -25.14
C ASP A 92 15.44 9.60 -26.25
N PRO A 93 16.17 9.66 -27.38
CA PRO A 93 15.84 10.53 -28.51
C PRO A 93 14.47 10.27 -29.12
N SER A 94 13.95 9.05 -28.98
CA SER A 94 12.66 8.63 -29.55
C SER A 94 11.46 8.89 -28.62
N ASN A 95 11.71 9.24 -27.35
CA ASN A 95 10.73 9.37 -26.28
C ASN A 95 9.89 8.10 -26.00
N HIS A 96 10.18 6.96 -26.61
CA HIS A 96 9.45 5.72 -26.38
C HIS A 96 9.55 5.25 -24.92
N ALA A 97 10.72 5.38 -24.31
CA ALA A 97 10.94 5.07 -22.90
C ALA A 97 10.09 5.96 -21.98
N PHE A 98 10.00 7.25 -22.29
CA PHE A 98 9.17 8.19 -21.53
C PHE A 98 7.68 7.81 -21.61
N PHE A 99 7.16 7.56 -22.82
CA PHE A 99 5.77 7.15 -23.00
C PHE A 99 5.45 5.80 -22.33
N ALA A 100 6.38 4.84 -22.39
CA ALA A 100 6.22 3.57 -21.70
C ALA A 100 6.13 3.76 -20.18
N ILE A 101 7.01 4.58 -19.60
CA ILE A 101 7.01 4.87 -18.16
C ILE A 101 5.76 5.64 -17.75
N LEU A 102 5.29 6.59 -18.57
CA LEU A 102 4.02 7.29 -18.34
C LEU A 102 2.82 6.34 -18.38
N ALA A 103 2.78 5.40 -19.32
CA ALA A 103 1.71 4.40 -19.39
C ALA A 103 1.66 3.54 -18.12
N ILE A 104 2.83 3.15 -17.58
CA ILE A 104 2.90 2.42 -16.31
C ILE A 104 2.50 3.33 -15.14
N ALA A 105 2.91 4.61 -15.15
CA ALA A 105 2.55 5.59 -14.11
C ALA A 105 1.05 5.94 -14.07
N ALA A 106 0.30 5.69 -15.15
CA ALA A 106 -1.14 5.88 -15.18
C ALA A 106 -1.89 4.97 -14.18
N LEU A 107 -1.35 3.78 -13.88
CA LEU A 107 -1.92 2.87 -12.89
C LEU A 107 -1.91 3.44 -11.47
N PRO A 108 -0.74 3.81 -10.88
CA PRO A 108 -0.71 4.43 -9.56
C PRO A 108 -1.48 5.76 -9.52
N LEU A 109 -1.51 6.52 -10.62
CA LEU A 109 -2.32 7.73 -10.72
C LEU A 109 -3.82 7.42 -10.55
N ALA A 110 -4.33 6.43 -11.29
CA ALA A 110 -5.73 6.01 -11.22
C ALA A 110 -6.10 5.49 -9.82
N ILE A 111 -5.21 4.72 -9.17
CA ILE A 111 -5.40 4.26 -7.79
C ILE A 111 -5.49 5.47 -6.84
N GLY A 112 -4.58 6.43 -6.98
CA GLY A 112 -4.56 7.64 -6.16
C GLY A 112 -5.82 8.48 -6.30
N LEU A 113 -6.28 8.69 -7.54
CA LEU A 113 -7.55 9.36 -7.84
C LEU A 113 -8.75 8.60 -7.28
N GLY A 114 -8.75 7.27 -7.34
CA GLY A 114 -9.80 6.43 -6.77
C GLY A 114 -9.95 6.63 -5.25
N TYR A 115 -8.84 6.64 -4.50
CA TYR A 115 -8.87 6.93 -3.07
C TYR A 115 -9.38 8.34 -2.75
N LEU A 116 -8.99 9.34 -3.56
CA LEU A 116 -9.44 10.72 -3.38
C LEU A 116 -10.94 10.89 -3.70
N ALA A 117 -11.42 10.21 -4.75
CA ALA A 117 -12.83 10.17 -5.12
C ALA A 117 -13.66 9.48 -4.03
N MET A 118 -13.21 8.34 -3.50
CA MET A 118 -13.87 7.64 -2.39
C MET A 118 -14.01 8.56 -1.18
N HIS A 119 -12.96 9.29 -0.82
CA HIS A 119 -13.02 10.25 0.28
C HIS A 119 -14.07 11.34 0.07
N ARG A 120 -14.18 11.89 -1.16
CA ARG A 120 -15.25 12.84 -1.49
C ARG A 120 -16.64 12.22 -1.28
N PHE A 121 -16.88 11.01 -1.78
CA PHE A 121 -18.17 10.33 -1.62
C PHE A 121 -18.51 10.00 -0.16
N THR A 122 -17.51 9.64 0.66
CA THR A 122 -17.72 9.41 2.09
C THR A 122 -18.05 10.70 2.82
N HIS A 123 -17.42 11.83 2.47
CA HIS A 123 -17.74 13.12 3.09
C HIS A 123 -19.12 13.67 2.69
N THR A 124 -19.57 13.44 1.45
CA THR A 124 -20.89 13.91 0.99
C THR A 124 -22.07 13.17 1.65
N GLN A 125 -21.88 11.93 2.11
CA GLN A 125 -22.95 11.16 2.77
C GLN A 125 -23.17 11.50 4.25
N VAL A 126 -22.29 12.32 4.84
CA VAL A 126 -22.34 12.69 6.27
C VAL A 126 -22.84 14.14 6.46
N ALA A 127 -23.07 14.88 5.37
CA ALA A 127 -23.67 16.23 5.38
C ALA A 127 -25.15 16.17 5.00
#